data_AF-A0A522Z215-F1
#
_entry.id   AF-A0A522Z215-F1
#
_cell.length_a   1.000
_cell.length_b   1.000
_cell.length_c   1.000
_cell.angle_alpha   90.00
_cell.angle_beta   90.00
_cell.angle_gamma   90.00
#
_symmetry.space_group_name_H-M   'P 1'
#
loop_
_entity.id
_entity.type
_entity.pdbx_description
1 polymer ?
#
loop_
_entity_poly.entity_id
_entity_poly.type
_entity_poly.pdbx_seq_one_letter_code
_entity_poly.pdbx_strand_id
1 'polypeptide(L)'
;MKPGLSYTPGVKVGIGVSLLKDEAKAAREAVRAARKGVARPDLALVFASVKRNQKSLHAALRKELAGVKLLGGTSYAEVTSAGVTKGSVAVLLLGLDGGKVTLATNQCKEDPSGAGADLAEALSGAGAAGASRRVGLLFTAFDTGNEQEMLAAIQDKLGPVPLFGGLFSGDYDAGLSSGEFRRNWQYDGDRLSRTSSLLALLDLPRARYDVAFGFSHGWQPVGPVMTVTKAKKNRLYELDGQPVLDVYRKLLGEGADESFFELMIQRYGFQTEGGVGGARLKLPVSYDKRTGSIEVVPVEDLQGARLRLIQSSRRGTVRGAREAAQCCAGALGGRKPDLLLVVSCCTRNLILNSRMESEMDAVREVFGPQVPLFGYYSGGELLPMANTWEKAARGPEAGSRYHVTTIGLLALVAK
;
A
#
# COMPACT_ATOMS: atom_id res chain seq x y z
N MET A 1 50.59 -5.60 1.16
CA MET A 1 49.20 -6.09 1.12
C MET A 1 48.27 -4.95 1.48
N LYS A 2 47.41 -4.49 0.56
CA LYS A 2 46.36 -3.52 0.91
C LYS A 2 45.39 -4.21 1.89
N PRO A 3 44.95 -3.56 2.98
CA PRO A 3 43.92 -4.11 3.84
C PRO A 3 42.70 -4.40 2.95
N GLY A 4 42.31 -5.67 2.85
CA GLY A 4 41.13 -6.06 2.10
C GLY A 4 39.94 -5.30 2.68
N LEU A 5 39.26 -4.50 1.85
CA LEU A 5 37.95 -3.98 2.22
C LEU A 5 37.11 -5.19 2.62
N SER A 6 36.74 -5.28 3.89
CA SER A 6 35.76 -6.26 4.34
C SER A 6 34.47 -5.98 3.58
N TYR A 7 34.14 -6.83 2.62
CA TYR A 7 32.83 -6.82 2.01
C TYR A 7 31.83 -7.10 3.12
N THR A 8 30.97 -6.13 3.43
CA THR A 8 29.81 -6.37 4.28
C THR A 8 28.67 -6.77 3.34
N PRO A 9 28.26 -8.05 3.32
CA PRO A 9 26.99 -8.47 2.73
C PRO A 9 25.87 -7.56 3.24
N GLY A 10 24.94 -7.13 2.39
CA GLY A 10 23.90 -6.23 2.87
C GLY A 10 22.91 -5.78 1.83
N VAL A 11 21.81 -5.20 2.32
CA VAL A 11 20.89 -4.40 1.52
C VAL A 11 21.57 -3.06 1.23
N LYS A 12 21.78 -2.73 -0.04
CA LYS A 12 22.23 -1.39 -0.42
C LYS A 12 21.01 -0.56 -0.78
N VAL A 13 20.90 0.60 -0.15
CA VAL A 13 19.74 1.48 -0.28
C VAL A 13 20.17 2.85 -0.77
N GLY A 14 19.48 3.35 -1.79
CA GLY A 14 19.69 4.67 -2.34
C GLY A 14 18.34 5.34 -2.55
N ILE A 15 18.09 6.46 -1.88
CA ILE A 15 16.82 7.18 -2.00
C ILE A 15 17.10 8.57 -2.55
N GLY A 16 16.28 9.00 -3.51
CA GLY A 16 16.31 10.34 -4.06
C GLY A 16 14.91 10.88 -4.25
N VAL A 17 14.79 12.20 -4.14
CA VAL A 17 13.53 12.92 -4.36
C VAL A 17 13.83 14.19 -5.14
N SER A 18 12.92 14.58 -6.03
CA SER A 18 12.97 15.86 -6.73
C SER A 18 11.62 16.56 -6.71
N LEU A 19 11.66 17.88 -6.49
CA LEU A 19 10.52 18.80 -6.59
C LEU A 19 10.63 19.71 -7.82
N LEU A 20 11.65 19.51 -8.68
CA LEU A 20 11.80 20.30 -9.89
C LEU A 20 10.58 20.11 -10.80
N LYS A 21 10.13 21.19 -11.43
CA LYS A 21 8.93 21.17 -12.31
C LYS A 21 9.20 20.50 -13.65
N ASP A 22 10.42 20.61 -14.16
CA ASP A 22 10.82 19.96 -15.42
C ASP A 22 11.04 18.47 -15.21
N GLU A 23 10.39 17.63 -16.02
CA GLU A 23 10.38 16.18 -15.82
C GLU A 23 11.75 15.53 -16.03
N ALA A 24 12.52 16.01 -17.01
CA ALA A 24 13.84 15.47 -17.30
C ALA A 24 14.84 15.84 -16.19
N LYS A 25 14.78 17.07 -15.70
CA LYS A 25 15.60 17.52 -14.57
C LYS A 25 15.20 16.82 -13.27
N ALA A 26 13.90 16.62 -13.03
CA ALA A 26 13.41 15.95 -11.83
C ALA A 26 13.83 14.48 -11.78
N ALA A 27 13.64 13.75 -12.88
CA ALA A 27 14.11 12.37 -13.00
C ALA A 27 15.62 12.26 -12.78
N ARG A 28 16.41 13.13 -13.43
CA ARG A 28 17.87 13.16 -13.28
C ARG A 28 18.30 13.44 -11.84
N GLU A 29 17.70 14.44 -11.18
CA GLU A 29 18.04 14.79 -9.80
C GLU A 29 17.72 13.64 -8.84
N ALA A 30 16.50 13.10 -8.90
CA ALA A 30 16.08 12.01 -8.02
C ALA A 30 16.94 10.74 -8.23
N VAL A 31 17.15 10.33 -9.49
CA VAL A 31 17.99 9.16 -9.79
C VAL A 31 19.45 9.38 -9.40
N ARG A 32 20.02 10.57 -9.66
CA ARG A 32 21.40 10.89 -9.28
C ARG A 32 21.57 10.88 -7.76
N ALA A 33 20.59 11.39 -7.01
CA ALA A 33 20.61 11.33 -5.56
C ALA A 33 20.57 9.88 -5.06
N ALA A 34 19.65 9.06 -5.59
CA ALA A 34 19.53 7.64 -5.22
C ALA A 34 20.82 6.84 -5.57
N ARG A 35 21.46 7.11 -6.71
CA ARG A 35 22.69 6.43 -7.13
C ARG A 35 23.89 6.66 -6.20
N LYS A 36 23.85 7.68 -5.31
CA LYS A 36 24.87 7.86 -4.27
C LYS A 36 24.89 6.69 -3.28
N GLY A 37 23.73 6.08 -3.01
CA GLY A 37 23.63 4.91 -2.13
C GLY A 37 23.82 3.58 -2.85
N VAL A 38 23.45 3.51 -4.14
CA VAL A 38 23.52 2.27 -4.94
C VAL A 38 23.98 2.53 -6.37
N ALA A 39 25.23 2.18 -6.66
CA ALA A 39 25.78 2.34 -8.01
C ALA A 39 25.17 1.34 -9.02
N ARG A 40 24.96 0.08 -8.61
CA ARG A 40 24.43 -1.01 -9.43
C ARG A 40 23.20 -1.62 -8.74
N PRO A 41 21.99 -1.07 -8.96
CA PRO A 41 20.78 -1.57 -8.34
C PRO A 41 20.20 -2.78 -9.07
N ASP A 42 19.59 -3.70 -8.31
CA ASP A 42 18.81 -4.83 -8.81
C ASP A 42 17.36 -4.43 -9.13
N LEU A 43 16.85 -3.40 -8.44
CA LEU A 43 15.49 -2.89 -8.59
C LEU A 43 15.47 -1.37 -8.35
N ALA A 44 14.67 -0.68 -9.16
CA ALA A 44 14.22 0.68 -8.93
C ALA A 44 12.71 0.69 -8.64
N LEU A 45 12.31 1.23 -7.49
CA LEU A 45 10.93 1.58 -7.19
C LEU A 45 10.75 3.08 -7.33
N VAL A 46 9.74 3.50 -8.10
CA VAL A 46 9.48 4.93 -8.34
C VAL A 46 8.04 5.29 -8.03
N PHE A 47 7.86 6.29 -7.18
CA PHE A 47 6.56 6.90 -6.92
C PHE A 47 6.62 8.37 -7.31
N ALA A 48 5.68 8.79 -8.14
CA ALA A 48 5.64 10.16 -8.63
C ALA A 48 4.23 10.72 -8.52
N SER A 49 4.14 12.02 -8.27
CA SER A 49 2.85 12.67 -8.18
C SER A 49 2.06 12.53 -9.48
N VAL A 50 0.77 12.19 -9.36
CA VAL A 50 -0.17 12.13 -10.49
C VAL A 50 -0.25 13.45 -11.27
N LYS A 51 0.10 14.60 -10.65
CA LYS A 51 0.03 15.94 -11.26
C LYS A 51 1.13 16.20 -12.29
N ARG A 52 2.07 15.28 -12.44
CA ARG A 52 3.22 15.38 -13.37
C ARG A 52 2.86 14.87 -14.76
N ASN A 53 3.62 15.27 -15.78
CA ASN A 53 3.49 14.70 -17.12
C ASN A 53 4.11 13.31 -17.15
N GLN A 54 3.28 12.29 -16.97
CA GLN A 54 3.69 10.90 -16.80
C GLN A 54 4.47 10.37 -18.01
N LYS A 55 4.12 10.79 -19.23
CA LYS A 55 4.80 10.36 -20.46
C LYS A 55 6.24 10.89 -20.52
N SER A 56 6.41 12.20 -20.31
CA SER A 56 7.73 12.83 -20.33
C SER A 56 8.59 12.39 -19.14
N LEU A 57 7.99 12.24 -17.96
CA LEU A 57 8.69 11.77 -16.76
C LEU A 57 9.15 10.33 -16.90
N HIS A 58 8.28 9.41 -17.33
CA HIS A 58 8.63 8.01 -17.55
C HIS A 58 9.76 7.88 -18.57
N ALA A 59 9.68 8.58 -19.70
CA ALA A 59 10.75 8.59 -20.71
C ALA A 59 12.10 9.07 -20.14
N ALA A 60 12.10 10.09 -19.27
CA ALA A 60 13.31 10.57 -18.62
C ALA A 60 13.86 9.55 -17.59
N LEU A 61 12.98 8.94 -16.78
CA LEU A 61 13.35 7.89 -15.83
C LEU A 61 13.99 6.70 -16.54
N ARG A 62 13.45 6.28 -17.70
CA ARG A 62 14.02 5.20 -18.52
C ARG A 62 15.46 5.47 -18.93
N LYS A 63 15.75 6.70 -19.37
CA LYS A 63 17.10 7.09 -19.74
C LYS A 63 18.06 7.03 -18.56
N GLU A 64 17.65 7.55 -17.40
CA GLU A 64 18.51 7.60 -16.21
C GLU A 64 18.66 6.23 -15.51
N LEU A 65 17.70 5.31 -15.71
CA LEU A 65 17.65 3.96 -15.15
C LEU A 65 17.88 2.87 -16.21
N ALA A 66 18.58 3.18 -17.30
CA ALA A 66 18.90 2.22 -18.34
C ALA A 66 19.57 0.96 -17.75
N GLY A 67 19.06 -0.21 -18.13
CA GLY A 67 19.52 -1.51 -17.63
C GLY A 67 19.06 -1.88 -16.21
N VAL A 68 18.26 -1.05 -15.54
CA VAL A 68 17.69 -1.33 -14.22
C VAL A 68 16.23 -1.77 -14.35
N LYS A 69 15.86 -2.81 -13.60
CA LYS A 69 14.46 -3.23 -13.43
C LYS A 69 13.69 -2.11 -12.75
N LEU A 70 12.68 -1.56 -13.42
CA LEU A 70 11.90 -0.43 -12.93
C LEU A 70 10.46 -0.86 -12.72
N LEU A 71 9.96 -0.72 -11.49
CA LEU A 71 8.54 -0.76 -11.17
C LEU A 71 8.13 0.55 -10.46
N GLY A 72 6.86 0.92 -10.58
CA GLY A 72 6.38 2.12 -9.90
C GLY A 72 5.11 2.66 -10.51
N GLY A 73 4.80 3.91 -10.19
CA GLY A 73 3.62 4.56 -10.72
C GLY A 73 3.25 5.81 -9.96
N THR A 74 2.00 6.24 -10.14
CA THR A 74 1.51 7.48 -9.54
C THR A 74 1.07 7.30 -8.10
N SER A 75 1.44 8.27 -7.28
CA SER A 75 1.08 8.39 -5.88
C SER A 75 0.29 9.65 -5.61
N TYR A 76 -0.48 9.62 -4.51
CA TYR A 76 -1.11 10.82 -3.97
C TYR A 76 -0.08 11.74 -3.28
N ALA A 77 0.81 11.13 -2.49
CA ALA A 77 1.95 11.76 -1.85
C ALA A 77 3.09 10.74 -1.76
N GLU A 78 4.32 11.24 -1.78
CA GLU A 78 5.54 10.43 -1.78
C GLU A 78 6.16 10.43 -0.38
N VAL A 79 6.69 9.29 0.06
CA VAL A 79 7.37 9.16 1.36
C VAL A 79 8.84 8.84 1.12
N THR A 80 9.72 9.64 1.70
CA THR A 80 11.16 9.38 1.74
C THR A 80 11.74 9.63 3.12
N SER A 81 13.03 9.36 3.27
CA SER A 81 13.76 9.66 4.51
C SER A 81 13.81 11.17 4.80
N ALA A 82 13.59 12.03 3.80
CA ALA A 82 13.52 13.48 3.96
C ALA A 82 12.15 14.00 4.41
N GLY A 83 11.11 13.17 4.39
CA GLY A 83 9.73 13.59 4.69
C GLY A 83 8.69 13.07 3.72
N VAL A 84 7.46 13.50 3.94
CA VAL A 84 6.32 13.37 3.04
C VAL A 84 6.30 14.56 2.09
N THR A 85 6.26 14.30 0.79
CA THR A 85 6.21 15.32 -0.26
C THR A 85 4.97 15.13 -1.16
N LYS A 86 4.52 16.22 -1.77
CA LYS A 86 3.52 16.23 -2.84
C LYS A 86 4.11 16.88 -4.09
N GLY A 87 3.68 16.45 -5.26
CA GLY A 87 4.17 16.99 -6.54
C GLY A 87 5.58 16.51 -6.91
N SER A 88 6.13 15.54 -6.18
CA SER A 88 7.53 15.12 -6.31
C SER A 88 7.68 13.87 -7.17
N VAL A 89 8.94 13.51 -7.42
CA VAL A 89 9.35 12.21 -7.96
C VAL A 89 10.30 11.60 -6.93
N ALA A 90 9.89 10.48 -6.34
CA ALA A 90 10.69 9.72 -5.37
C ALA A 90 11.18 8.42 -5.99
N VAL A 91 12.48 8.15 -5.85
CA VAL A 91 13.17 6.98 -6.41
C VAL A 91 13.88 6.24 -5.29
N LEU A 92 13.60 4.96 -5.16
CA LEU A 92 14.38 4.01 -4.38
C LEU A 92 15.15 3.11 -5.34
N LEU A 93 16.46 3.02 -5.12
CA LEU A 93 17.34 2.03 -5.71
C LEU A 93 17.73 1.00 -4.65
N LEU A 94 17.55 -0.27 -4.99
CA LEU A 94 17.79 -1.40 -4.10
C LEU A 94 18.88 -2.30 -4.70
N GLY A 95 19.91 -2.61 -3.93
CA GLY A 95 20.86 -3.68 -4.22
C GLY A 95 20.71 -4.80 -3.19
N LEU A 96 20.59 -6.05 -3.65
CA LEU A 96 20.36 -7.24 -2.85
C LEU A 96 21.51 -8.23 -3.04
N ASP A 97 22.46 -8.26 -2.12
CA ASP A 97 23.54 -9.25 -2.12
C ASP A 97 23.02 -10.71 -2.09
N GLY A 98 23.23 -11.44 -3.18
CA GLY A 98 22.75 -12.81 -3.35
C GLY A 98 21.23 -12.95 -3.48
N GLY A 99 20.48 -11.85 -3.45
CA GLY A 99 19.05 -11.84 -3.74
C GLY A 99 18.78 -11.82 -5.24
N LYS A 100 17.62 -12.32 -5.66
CA LYS A 100 17.16 -12.23 -7.05
C LYS A 100 15.82 -11.51 -7.10
N VAL A 101 15.67 -10.67 -8.12
CA VAL A 101 14.40 -10.00 -8.43
C VAL A 101 13.87 -10.52 -9.75
N THR A 102 12.64 -11.04 -9.75
CA THR A 102 11.90 -11.42 -10.96
C THR A 102 10.66 -10.57 -11.06
N LEU A 103 10.36 -10.03 -12.25
CA LEU A 103 9.21 -9.14 -12.47
C LEU A 103 8.15 -9.85 -13.31
N ALA A 104 6.89 -9.57 -13.01
CA ALA A 104 5.76 -9.86 -13.87
C ALA A 104 4.80 -8.66 -13.88
N THR A 105 4.16 -8.46 -15.03
CA THR A 105 3.18 -7.41 -15.24
C THR A 105 2.02 -7.97 -16.05
N ASN A 106 0.80 -7.64 -15.65
CA ASN A 106 -0.38 -7.93 -16.45
C ASN A 106 -1.35 -6.74 -16.47
N GLN A 107 -2.30 -6.74 -17.40
CA GLN A 107 -3.46 -5.85 -17.33
C GLN A 107 -4.48 -6.43 -16.36
N CYS A 108 -5.10 -5.57 -15.55
CA CYS A 108 -6.09 -5.90 -14.53
C CYS A 108 -7.44 -5.25 -14.83
N LYS A 109 -7.71 -4.92 -16.09
CA LYS A 109 -8.98 -4.28 -16.42
C LYS A 109 -10.11 -5.31 -16.24
N GLU A 110 -11.01 -5.03 -15.31
CA GLU A 110 -12.26 -5.77 -15.04
C GLU A 110 -12.13 -7.25 -14.61
N ASP A 111 -10.94 -7.87 -14.64
CA ASP A 111 -10.69 -9.24 -14.15
C ASP A 111 -9.45 -9.33 -13.22
N PRO A 112 -9.59 -8.97 -11.93
CA PRO A 112 -8.49 -9.04 -10.97
C PRO A 112 -8.01 -10.48 -10.70
N SER A 113 -8.91 -11.46 -10.74
CA SER A 113 -8.58 -12.86 -10.52
C SER A 113 -7.67 -13.40 -11.64
N GLY A 114 -8.07 -13.23 -12.90
CA GLY A 114 -7.25 -13.61 -14.05
C GLY A 114 -5.92 -12.86 -14.10
N ALA A 115 -5.93 -11.55 -13.78
CA ALA A 115 -4.70 -10.78 -13.68
C ALA A 115 -3.73 -11.35 -12.64
N GLY A 116 -4.23 -11.75 -11.46
CA GLY A 116 -3.43 -12.40 -10.42
C GLY A 116 -2.90 -13.77 -10.83
N ALA A 117 -3.73 -14.56 -11.52
CA ALA A 117 -3.37 -15.87 -12.04
C ALA A 117 -2.19 -15.78 -13.04
N ASP A 118 -2.27 -14.85 -13.99
CA ASP A 118 -1.23 -14.63 -15.01
C ASP A 118 0.08 -14.10 -14.40
N LEU A 119 -0.02 -13.18 -13.43
CA LEU A 119 1.14 -12.68 -12.69
C LEU A 119 1.88 -13.82 -11.98
N ALA A 120 1.14 -14.69 -11.31
CA ALA A 120 1.69 -15.85 -10.64
C ALA A 120 2.31 -16.86 -11.63
N GLU A 121 1.65 -17.11 -12.75
CA GLU A 121 2.14 -18.02 -13.78
C GLU A 121 3.47 -17.55 -14.37
N ALA A 122 3.58 -16.27 -14.70
CA ALA A 122 4.83 -15.65 -15.18
C ALA A 122 6.00 -15.77 -14.18
N LEU A 123 5.71 -15.97 -12.89
CA LEU A 123 6.71 -16.09 -11.82
C LEU A 123 6.91 -17.53 -11.32
N SER A 124 6.11 -18.49 -11.77
CA SER A 124 6.14 -19.89 -11.32
C SER A 124 7.49 -20.58 -11.60
N GLY A 125 8.20 -20.14 -12.65
CA GLY A 125 9.55 -20.62 -12.99
C GLY A 125 10.67 -20.22 -12.01
N ALA A 126 10.37 -19.46 -10.95
CA ALA A 126 11.37 -18.99 -9.98
C ALA A 126 11.97 -20.11 -9.08
N GLY A 127 11.56 -21.38 -9.22
CA GLY A 127 12.06 -22.53 -8.44
C GLY A 127 11.35 -22.70 -7.09
N ALA A 128 11.77 -23.64 -6.23
CA ALA A 128 11.16 -23.86 -4.90
C ALA A 128 11.76 -22.96 -3.81
N ALA A 129 10.94 -22.48 -2.87
CA ALA A 129 11.31 -21.55 -1.80
C ALA A 129 12.13 -22.16 -0.63
N GLY A 130 12.74 -23.34 -0.80
CA GLY A 130 13.36 -24.09 0.29
C GLY A 130 14.45 -23.32 1.04
N ALA A 131 15.32 -22.61 0.30
CA ALA A 131 16.46 -21.85 0.83
C ALA A 131 16.23 -20.33 0.89
N SER A 132 15.09 -19.82 0.40
CA SER A 132 14.83 -18.39 0.24
C SER A 132 13.55 -17.94 0.96
N ARG A 133 13.57 -16.73 1.54
CA ARG A 133 12.37 -15.98 1.91
C ARG A 133 11.87 -15.23 0.69
N ARG A 134 10.73 -15.66 0.15
CA ARG A 134 10.06 -14.95 -0.94
C ARG A 134 9.19 -13.83 -0.41
N VAL A 135 9.29 -12.65 -0.98
CA VAL A 135 8.35 -11.55 -0.72
C VAL A 135 7.95 -10.93 -2.05
N GLY A 136 6.65 -10.76 -2.27
CA GLY A 136 6.14 -10.07 -3.45
C GLY A 136 5.91 -8.60 -3.14
N LEU A 137 6.45 -7.71 -3.97
CA LEU A 137 6.04 -6.31 -4.00
C LEU A 137 4.97 -6.15 -5.08
N LEU A 138 3.72 -5.96 -4.65
CA LEU A 138 2.56 -5.90 -5.54
C LEU A 138 1.98 -4.49 -5.59
N PHE A 139 1.98 -3.90 -6.78
CA PHE A 139 1.38 -2.59 -7.03
C PHE A 139 0.38 -2.67 -8.16
N THR A 140 -0.83 -2.16 -7.96
CA THR A 140 -1.91 -2.33 -8.94
C THR A 140 -2.64 -1.03 -9.24
N ALA A 141 -3.19 -0.90 -10.45
CA ALA A 141 -4.14 0.15 -10.75
C ALA A 141 -5.34 0.09 -9.80
N PHE A 142 -5.90 1.24 -9.44
CA PHE A 142 -7.18 1.32 -8.74
C PHE A 142 -8.31 1.27 -9.77
N ASP A 143 -8.98 0.11 -9.89
CA ASP A 143 -10.00 -0.09 -10.93
C ASP A 143 -11.32 -0.63 -10.37
N THR A 144 -11.28 -1.73 -9.60
CA THR A 144 -12.50 -2.50 -9.30
C THR A 144 -12.89 -2.58 -7.82
N GLY A 145 -11.95 -2.45 -6.88
CA GLY A 145 -12.19 -2.70 -5.46
C GLY A 145 -12.23 -4.20 -5.09
N ASN A 146 -12.01 -5.09 -6.07
CA ASN A 146 -11.97 -6.55 -5.91
C ASN A 146 -10.53 -7.08 -5.86
N GLU A 147 -9.55 -6.28 -5.42
CA GLU A 147 -8.14 -6.68 -5.38
C GLU A 147 -7.88 -7.88 -4.44
N GLN A 148 -8.83 -8.21 -3.57
CA GLN A 148 -8.81 -9.45 -2.80
C GLN A 148 -8.85 -10.72 -3.66
N GLU A 149 -9.50 -10.68 -4.83
CA GLU A 149 -9.55 -11.80 -5.78
C GLU A 149 -8.19 -12.01 -6.44
N MET A 150 -7.50 -10.93 -6.83
CA MET A 150 -6.13 -10.98 -7.35
C MET A 150 -5.17 -11.59 -6.34
N LEU A 151 -5.24 -11.14 -5.08
CA LEU A 151 -4.39 -11.67 -4.01
C LEU A 151 -4.62 -13.18 -3.81
N ALA A 152 -5.88 -13.63 -3.88
CA ALA A 152 -6.23 -15.05 -3.77
C ALA A 152 -5.67 -15.86 -4.94
N ALA A 153 -5.83 -15.38 -6.18
CA ALA A 153 -5.31 -16.05 -7.38
C ALA A 153 -3.78 -16.15 -7.39
N ILE A 154 -3.08 -15.10 -6.93
CA ILE A 154 -1.61 -15.14 -6.79
C ILE A 154 -1.19 -16.19 -5.75
N GLN A 155 -1.85 -16.21 -4.59
CA GLN A 155 -1.53 -17.14 -3.50
C GLN A 155 -1.83 -18.59 -3.87
N ASP A 156 -2.89 -18.85 -4.64
CA ASP A 156 -3.25 -20.19 -5.10
C ASP A 156 -2.16 -20.80 -6.00
N LYS A 157 -1.60 -19.99 -6.92
CA LYS A 157 -0.56 -20.46 -7.86
C LYS A 157 0.87 -20.39 -7.33
N LEU A 158 1.28 -19.30 -6.65
CA LEU A 158 2.64 -19.17 -6.12
C LEU A 158 2.84 -19.80 -4.74
N GLY A 159 1.75 -20.23 -4.10
CA GLY A 159 1.73 -20.59 -2.70
C GLY A 159 1.79 -19.35 -1.78
N PRO A 160 1.97 -19.57 -0.48
CA PRO A 160 1.89 -18.51 0.54
C PRO A 160 3.12 -17.59 0.52
N VAL A 161 3.22 -16.75 -0.51
CA VAL A 161 4.19 -15.66 -0.59
C VAL A 161 3.56 -14.42 0.06
N PRO A 162 4.18 -13.82 1.08
CA PRO A 162 3.73 -12.54 1.62
C PRO A 162 3.79 -11.46 0.53
N LEU A 163 2.67 -10.80 0.27
CA LEU A 163 2.55 -9.70 -0.68
C LEU A 163 2.45 -8.38 0.07
N PHE A 164 3.29 -7.42 -0.30
CA PHE A 164 3.33 -6.08 0.26
C PHE A 164 3.25 -5.03 -0.85
N GLY A 165 2.42 -4.03 -0.68
CA GLY A 165 2.32 -2.89 -1.58
C GLY A 165 0.94 -2.28 -1.53
N GLY A 166 0.42 -1.82 -2.66
CA GLY A 166 -0.83 -1.09 -2.65
C GLY A 166 -1.32 -0.68 -4.03
N LEU A 167 -2.47 -0.03 -4.02
CA LEU A 167 -3.09 0.52 -5.21
C LEU A 167 -2.47 1.87 -5.51
N PHE A 168 -2.13 2.11 -6.78
CA PHE A 168 -1.82 3.46 -7.26
C PHE A 168 -3.07 4.33 -7.20
N SER A 169 -2.91 5.61 -6.90
CA SER A 169 -4.03 6.55 -6.82
C SER A 169 -3.76 7.77 -7.69
N GLY A 170 -4.85 8.45 -8.02
CA GLY A 170 -4.84 9.77 -8.61
C GLY A 170 -4.90 10.87 -7.55
N ASP A 171 -5.55 11.99 -7.92
CA ASP A 171 -5.60 13.16 -7.04
C ASP A 171 -6.74 13.04 -6.03
N TYR A 172 -6.42 12.59 -4.83
CA TYR A 172 -7.41 12.48 -3.75
C TYR A 172 -7.90 13.85 -3.26
N ASP A 173 -7.17 14.95 -3.50
CA ASP A 173 -7.64 16.31 -3.16
C ASP A 173 -8.88 16.71 -4.00
N ALA A 174 -9.08 16.07 -5.16
CA ALA A 174 -10.28 16.27 -5.99
C ALA A 174 -11.52 15.53 -5.44
N GLY A 175 -11.38 14.75 -4.37
CA GLY A 175 -12.44 13.94 -3.78
C GLY A 175 -12.52 12.53 -4.40
N LEU A 176 -12.90 11.55 -3.58
CA LEU A 176 -12.96 10.13 -3.97
C LEU A 176 -14.00 9.83 -5.06
N SER A 177 -15.07 10.63 -5.13
CA SER A 177 -16.09 10.54 -6.18
C SER A 177 -15.62 11.12 -7.52
N SER A 178 -14.53 11.89 -7.54
CA SER A 178 -13.96 12.44 -8.76
C SER A 178 -13.27 11.37 -9.60
N GLY A 179 -13.44 11.44 -10.92
CA GLY A 179 -12.67 10.63 -11.86
C GLY A 179 -11.15 10.87 -11.75
N GLU A 180 -10.75 12.03 -11.22
CA GLU A 180 -9.34 12.38 -11.00
C GLU A 180 -8.68 11.50 -9.93
N PHE A 181 -9.43 11.02 -8.93
CA PHE A 181 -8.91 10.08 -7.94
C PHE A 181 -8.58 8.72 -8.56
N ARG A 182 -9.39 8.25 -9.51
CA ARG A 182 -9.15 6.98 -10.21
C ARG A 182 -8.09 7.09 -11.31
N ARG A 183 -7.69 8.31 -11.69
CA ARG A 183 -6.72 8.51 -12.78
C ARG A 183 -5.29 8.25 -12.29
N ASN A 184 -4.75 7.09 -12.62
CA ASN A 184 -3.43 6.64 -12.19
C ASN A 184 -2.60 6.03 -13.34
N TRP A 185 -1.29 5.91 -13.14
CA TRP A 185 -0.34 5.31 -14.10
C TRP A 185 0.62 4.34 -13.43
N GLN A 186 1.06 3.33 -14.20
CA GLN A 186 2.02 2.31 -13.81
C GLN A 186 3.27 2.37 -14.68
N TYR A 187 4.43 2.26 -14.06
CA TYR A 187 5.73 2.19 -14.71
C TYR A 187 6.25 0.75 -14.62
N ASP A 188 6.46 0.11 -15.75
CA ASP A 188 7.07 -1.22 -15.83
C ASP A 188 8.11 -1.25 -16.94
N GLY A 189 9.39 -1.18 -16.58
CA GLY A 189 10.44 -1.06 -17.58
C GLY A 189 10.07 0.04 -18.58
N ASP A 190 10.11 -0.27 -19.88
CA ASP A 190 9.77 0.64 -20.98
C ASP A 190 8.25 0.86 -21.20
N ARG A 191 7.39 0.22 -20.41
CA ARG A 191 5.93 0.34 -20.51
C ARG A 191 5.38 1.37 -19.52
N LEU A 192 4.51 2.24 -20.04
CA LEU A 192 3.64 3.11 -19.26
C LEU A 192 2.19 2.62 -19.45
N SER A 193 1.51 2.29 -18.36
CA SER A 193 0.14 1.76 -18.37
C SER A 193 -0.78 2.57 -17.45
N ARG A 194 -2.10 2.34 -17.58
CA ARG A 194 -3.15 2.91 -16.71
C ARG A 194 -4.01 1.85 -16.03
N THR A 195 -3.80 0.58 -16.35
CA THR A 195 -4.65 -0.54 -15.93
C THR A 195 -3.82 -1.75 -15.53
N SER A 196 -2.52 -1.58 -15.28
CA SER A 196 -1.63 -2.71 -15.01
C SER A 196 -1.48 -3.01 -13.54
N SER A 197 -1.16 -4.28 -13.27
CA SER A 197 -0.68 -4.77 -11.99
C SER A 197 0.76 -5.24 -12.17
N LEU A 198 1.60 -4.87 -11.21
CA LEU A 198 3.05 -5.03 -11.22
C LEU A 198 3.45 -5.88 -10.02
N LEU A 199 4.12 -7.00 -10.24
CA LEU A 199 4.62 -7.86 -9.17
C LEU A 199 6.13 -8.05 -9.31
N ALA A 200 6.89 -7.58 -8.32
CA ALA A 200 8.28 -7.96 -8.15
C ALA A 200 8.39 -9.06 -7.09
N LEU A 201 8.82 -10.25 -7.50
CA LEU A 201 9.17 -11.32 -6.58
C LEU A 201 10.63 -11.17 -6.14
N LEU A 202 10.82 -10.94 -4.84
CA LEU A 202 12.13 -10.92 -4.20
C LEU A 202 12.45 -12.30 -3.64
N ASP A 203 13.41 -12.99 -4.25
CA ASP A 203 13.98 -14.24 -3.74
C ASP A 203 15.18 -13.91 -2.84
N LEU A 204 14.96 -13.90 -1.52
CA LEU A 204 15.97 -13.48 -0.55
C LEU A 204 16.56 -14.69 0.20
N PRO A 205 17.87 -14.99 0.10
CA PRO A 205 18.46 -16.11 0.84
C PRO A 205 18.20 -16.05 2.35
N ARG A 206 17.64 -17.11 2.95
CA ARG A 206 17.25 -17.14 4.38
C ARG A 206 18.42 -16.89 5.34
N ALA A 207 19.62 -17.27 4.91
CA ALA A 207 20.86 -17.08 5.64
C ALA A 207 21.33 -15.62 5.67
N ARG A 208 20.88 -14.78 4.72
CA ARG A 208 21.32 -13.38 4.56
C ARG A 208 20.26 -12.35 4.90
N TYR A 209 18.97 -12.72 4.85
CA TYR A 209 17.89 -11.75 5.01
C TYR A 209 16.84 -12.19 6.01
N ASP A 210 16.31 -11.25 6.78
CA ASP A 210 15.03 -11.36 7.46
C ASP A 210 14.08 -10.25 7.01
N VAL A 211 12.78 -10.53 7.16
CA VAL A 211 11.70 -9.62 6.79
C VAL A 211 10.67 -9.60 7.91
N ALA A 212 10.24 -8.40 8.27
CA ALA A 212 9.11 -8.19 9.17
C ALA A 212 8.08 -7.26 8.54
N PHE A 213 6.87 -7.34 9.06
CA PHE A 213 5.72 -6.56 8.63
C PHE A 213 5.04 -5.93 9.84
N GLY A 214 4.37 -4.81 9.62
CA GLY A 214 3.47 -4.23 10.61
C GLY A 214 2.39 -3.43 9.94
N PHE A 215 1.19 -3.47 10.49
CA PHE A 215 0.07 -2.71 9.99
C PHE A 215 -0.87 -2.34 11.13
N SER A 216 -1.53 -1.20 11.01
CA SER A 216 -2.64 -0.79 11.89
C SER A 216 -3.44 0.31 11.21
N HIS A 217 -4.68 0.47 11.64
CA HIS A 217 -5.60 1.48 11.11
C HIS A 217 -5.73 2.68 12.05
N GLY A 218 -5.68 2.50 13.38
CA GLY A 218 -5.89 3.58 14.35
C GLY A 218 -7.35 4.04 14.53
N TRP A 219 -8.27 3.60 13.67
CA TRP A 219 -9.73 3.74 13.84
C TRP A 219 -10.22 3.07 15.12
N GLN A 220 -11.31 3.58 15.69
CA GLN A 220 -11.90 3.12 16.94
C GLN A 220 -13.39 2.80 16.76
N PRO A 221 -13.91 1.78 17.48
CA PRO A 221 -15.33 1.43 17.43
C PRO A 221 -16.22 2.57 17.95
N VAL A 222 -17.38 2.73 17.31
CA VAL A 222 -18.43 3.68 17.66
C VAL A 222 -19.77 2.95 17.69
N GLY A 223 -20.49 3.07 18.80
CA GLY A 223 -21.83 2.50 18.94
C GLY A 223 -21.88 0.96 18.95
N PRO A 224 -23.10 0.39 18.83
CA PRO A 224 -23.32 -1.05 18.86
C PRO A 224 -22.90 -1.74 17.54
N VAL A 225 -22.82 -3.06 17.58
CA VAL A 225 -22.78 -3.89 16.37
C VAL A 225 -24.19 -3.96 15.80
N MET A 226 -24.31 -3.76 14.50
CA MET A 226 -25.56 -3.85 13.74
C MET A 226 -25.45 -4.97 12.69
N THR A 227 -26.58 -5.55 12.33
CA THR A 227 -26.67 -6.59 11.30
C THR A 227 -27.07 -5.97 9.98
N VAL A 228 -26.39 -6.32 8.89
CA VAL A 228 -26.79 -5.93 7.54
C VAL A 228 -28.03 -6.70 7.14
N THR A 229 -29.20 -6.06 7.22
CA THR A 229 -30.48 -6.67 6.86
C THR A 229 -30.74 -6.63 5.36
N LYS A 230 -30.13 -5.68 4.64
CA LYS A 230 -30.23 -5.58 3.18
C LYS A 230 -28.98 -5.01 2.54
N ALA A 231 -28.34 -5.81 1.70
CA ALA A 231 -27.21 -5.42 0.87
C ALA A 231 -27.27 -6.07 -0.52
N LYS A 232 -26.55 -5.49 -1.48
CA LYS A 232 -26.23 -6.12 -2.76
C LYS A 232 -24.73 -6.02 -2.97
N LYS A 233 -24.01 -7.13 -2.82
CA LYS A 233 -22.54 -7.14 -2.73
C LYS A 233 -22.07 -6.13 -1.67
N ASN A 234 -21.28 -5.15 -2.08
CA ASN A 234 -20.68 -4.10 -1.25
C ASN A 234 -21.55 -2.83 -1.12
N ARG A 235 -22.79 -2.85 -1.62
CA ARG A 235 -23.75 -1.75 -1.47
C ARG A 235 -24.72 -2.07 -0.34
N LEU A 236 -24.62 -1.29 0.73
CA LEU A 236 -25.44 -1.37 1.92
C LEU A 236 -26.71 -0.53 1.74
N TYR A 237 -27.87 -1.10 2.08
CA TYR A 237 -29.15 -0.40 2.08
C TYR A 237 -29.71 -0.27 3.49
N GLU A 238 -29.63 -1.34 4.29
CA GLU A 238 -30.24 -1.37 5.62
C GLU A 238 -29.33 -2.05 6.66
N LEU A 239 -29.32 -1.49 7.88
CA LEU A 239 -28.70 -2.03 9.08
C LEU A 239 -29.77 -2.13 10.18
N ASP A 240 -29.95 -3.31 10.76
CA ASP A 240 -30.99 -3.62 11.74
C ASP A 240 -32.39 -3.14 11.32
N GLY A 241 -32.72 -3.29 10.02
CA GLY A 241 -34.00 -2.85 9.45
C GLY A 241 -34.14 -1.34 9.26
N GLN A 242 -33.09 -0.54 9.53
CA GLN A 242 -33.07 0.90 9.32
C GLN A 242 -32.29 1.26 8.05
N PRO A 243 -32.74 2.25 7.25
CA PRO A 243 -31.97 2.75 6.11
C PRO A 243 -30.58 3.21 6.54
N VAL A 244 -29.54 2.80 5.81
CA VAL A 244 -28.14 3.07 6.20
C VAL A 244 -27.82 4.57 6.24
N LEU A 245 -28.43 5.38 5.38
CA LEU A 245 -28.26 6.84 5.42
C LEU A 245 -28.83 7.46 6.69
N ASP A 246 -29.91 6.90 7.25
CA ASP A 246 -30.50 7.39 8.50
C ASP A 246 -29.63 7.04 9.71
N VAL A 247 -28.95 5.88 9.67
CA VAL A 247 -27.93 5.53 10.67
C VAL A 247 -26.80 6.57 10.67
N TYR A 248 -26.32 7.00 9.50
CA TYR A 248 -25.32 8.08 9.42
C TYR A 248 -25.86 9.43 9.87
N ARG A 249 -27.09 9.82 9.49
CA ARG A 249 -27.69 11.09 9.92
C ARG A 249 -27.82 11.18 11.43
N LYS A 250 -28.25 10.10 12.10
CA LYS A 250 -28.31 10.03 13.57
C LYS A 250 -26.93 10.24 14.21
N LEU A 251 -25.88 9.72 13.59
CA LEU A 251 -24.50 9.86 14.08
C LEU A 251 -23.94 11.26 13.85
N LEU A 252 -24.22 11.86 12.69
CA LEU A 252 -23.70 13.18 12.29
C LEU A 252 -24.53 14.34 12.84
N GLY A 253 -25.75 14.07 13.30
CA GLY A 253 -26.73 15.06 13.74
C GLY A 253 -27.72 15.41 12.63
N GLU A 254 -28.99 15.59 12.99
CA GLU A 254 -30.08 15.85 12.03
C GLU A 254 -29.95 17.21 11.30
N GLY A 255 -29.18 18.14 11.86
CA GLY A 255 -28.86 19.43 11.24
C GLY A 255 -27.68 19.40 10.26
N ALA A 256 -27.06 18.23 10.02
CA ALA A 256 -26.02 18.08 9.03
C ALA A 256 -26.57 18.34 7.63
N ASP A 257 -26.13 19.43 7.02
CA ASP A 257 -26.40 19.66 5.60
C ASP A 257 -25.66 18.64 4.72
N GLU A 258 -25.97 18.66 3.43
CA GLU A 258 -25.43 17.69 2.50
C GLU A 258 -23.90 17.78 2.36
N SER A 259 -23.36 18.99 2.37
CA SER A 259 -21.92 19.21 2.23
C SER A 259 -21.17 18.64 3.42
N PHE A 260 -21.73 18.79 4.62
CA PHE A 260 -21.19 18.20 5.83
C PHE A 260 -21.26 16.68 5.80
N PHE A 261 -22.38 16.11 5.32
CA PHE A 261 -22.53 14.67 5.16
C PHE A 261 -21.46 14.09 4.21
N GLU A 262 -21.24 14.70 3.04
CA GLU A 262 -20.21 14.31 2.08
C GLU A 262 -18.80 14.36 2.66
N LEU A 263 -18.48 15.39 3.45
CA LEU A 263 -17.17 15.53 4.10
C LEU A 263 -16.94 14.53 5.23
N MET A 264 -18.01 14.12 5.91
CA MET A 264 -17.93 13.31 7.12
C MET A 264 -18.11 11.82 6.87
N ILE A 265 -18.80 11.41 5.80
CA ILE A 265 -19.08 9.99 5.53
C ILE A 265 -17.79 9.16 5.49
N GLN A 266 -16.68 9.68 4.98
CA GLN A 266 -15.39 8.99 4.92
C GLN A 266 -14.59 9.01 6.23
N ARG A 267 -15.04 9.75 7.24
CA ARG A 267 -14.47 9.70 8.60
C ARG A 267 -15.10 8.59 9.45
N TYR A 268 -16.20 8.03 8.97
CA TYR A 268 -16.86 6.89 9.55
C TYR A 268 -16.80 5.72 8.57
N GLY A 269 -16.54 4.54 9.09
CA GLY A 269 -16.45 3.33 8.30
C GLY A 269 -17.10 2.21 9.06
N PHE A 270 -16.95 1.00 8.54
CA PHE A 270 -17.40 -0.19 9.26
C PHE A 270 -16.25 -1.11 9.54
N GLN A 271 -16.37 -1.85 10.63
CA GLN A 271 -15.55 -3.00 10.95
C GLN A 271 -16.47 -4.22 11.01
N THR A 272 -16.13 -5.28 10.29
CA THR A 272 -16.83 -6.55 10.41
C THR A 272 -16.52 -7.18 11.77
N GLU A 273 -17.51 -7.75 12.43
CA GLU A 273 -17.29 -8.62 13.59
C GLU A 273 -16.72 -9.97 13.14
N GLY A 274 -15.80 -10.55 13.92
CA GLY A 274 -14.94 -11.65 13.49
C GLY A 274 -15.67 -12.93 13.10
N GLY A 275 -15.57 -13.28 11.81
CA GLY A 275 -15.67 -14.65 11.29
C GLY A 275 -14.32 -15.11 10.69
N VAL A 276 -14.30 -16.20 9.92
CA VAL A 276 -13.09 -16.73 9.26
C VAL A 276 -12.37 -15.61 8.49
N GLY A 277 -11.17 -15.22 8.94
CA GLY A 277 -10.38 -14.11 8.35
C GLY A 277 -10.28 -12.83 9.18
N GLY A 278 -10.94 -12.73 10.34
CA GLY A 278 -10.77 -11.63 11.30
C GLY A 278 -11.58 -10.36 10.98
N ALA A 279 -11.45 -9.35 11.84
CA ALA A 279 -12.15 -8.07 11.68
C ALA A 279 -11.57 -7.27 10.50
N ARG A 280 -12.43 -6.84 9.57
CA ARG A 280 -12.04 -6.14 8.33
C ARG A 280 -12.69 -4.77 8.26
N LEU A 281 -11.91 -3.78 7.81
CA LEU A 281 -12.42 -2.42 7.65
C LEU A 281 -13.10 -2.25 6.29
N LYS A 282 -14.16 -1.44 6.29
CA LYS A 282 -14.94 -1.03 5.13
C LYS A 282 -15.04 0.47 5.09
N LEU A 283 -14.49 1.06 4.04
CA LEU A 283 -14.51 2.50 3.80
C LEU A 283 -15.69 2.83 2.88
N PRO A 284 -16.62 3.72 3.29
CA PRO A 284 -17.60 4.31 2.39
C PRO A 284 -16.91 5.08 1.25
N VAL A 285 -17.30 4.77 0.01
CA VAL A 285 -16.71 5.40 -1.18
C VAL A 285 -17.70 6.20 -2.02
N SER A 286 -18.98 5.85 -1.94
CA SER A 286 -20.07 6.56 -2.60
C SER A 286 -21.37 6.34 -1.83
N TYR A 287 -22.38 7.17 -2.09
CA TYR A 287 -23.73 6.96 -1.60
C TYR A 287 -24.74 7.42 -2.67
N ASP A 288 -25.95 6.90 -2.60
CA ASP A 288 -27.05 7.27 -3.49
C ASP A 288 -28.29 7.54 -2.66
N LYS A 289 -28.75 8.79 -2.68
CA LYS A 289 -29.93 9.26 -1.95
C LYS A 289 -31.23 8.65 -2.46
N ARG A 290 -31.36 8.46 -3.76
CA ARG A 290 -32.57 7.93 -4.38
C ARG A 290 -32.79 6.49 -3.96
N THR A 291 -31.71 5.72 -3.88
CA THR A 291 -31.77 4.33 -3.42
C THR A 291 -31.58 4.15 -1.92
N GLY A 292 -31.16 5.20 -1.21
CA GLY A 292 -30.89 5.16 0.23
C GLY A 292 -29.67 4.31 0.60
N SER A 293 -28.65 4.23 -0.27
CA SER A 293 -27.56 3.26 -0.14
C SER A 293 -26.17 3.89 0.04
N ILE A 294 -25.25 3.13 0.65
CA ILE A 294 -23.83 3.45 0.74
C ILE A 294 -23.03 2.31 0.10
N GLU A 295 -22.08 2.65 -0.75
CA GLU A 295 -21.10 1.72 -1.29
C GLU A 295 -19.84 1.73 -0.43
N VAL A 296 -19.32 0.55 -0.10
CA VAL A 296 -18.09 0.40 0.67
C VAL A 296 -17.03 -0.42 -0.06
N VAL A 297 -15.76 -0.24 0.31
CA VAL A 297 -14.63 -1.08 -0.16
C VAL A 297 -13.76 -1.51 1.03
N PRO A 298 -13.06 -2.66 0.99
CA PRO A 298 -12.99 -3.66 -0.08
C PRO A 298 -14.33 -4.32 -0.40
N VAL A 299 -14.52 -4.72 -1.66
CA VAL A 299 -15.76 -5.39 -2.10
C VAL A 299 -15.88 -6.76 -1.44
N GLU A 300 -17.05 -7.04 -0.87
CA GLU A 300 -17.45 -8.37 -0.39
C GLU A 300 -18.97 -8.47 -0.36
N ASP A 301 -19.51 -9.68 -0.24
CA ASP A 301 -20.92 -9.86 0.08
C ASP A 301 -21.16 -9.56 1.57
N LEU A 302 -21.97 -8.55 1.83
CA LEU A 302 -22.25 -8.05 3.17
C LEU A 302 -23.62 -8.49 3.69
N GLN A 303 -24.44 -9.21 2.91
CA GLN A 303 -25.76 -9.63 3.38
C GLN A 303 -25.65 -10.49 4.64
N GLY A 304 -26.35 -10.09 5.72
CA GLY A 304 -26.29 -10.76 7.01
C GLY A 304 -25.00 -10.53 7.82
N ALA A 305 -24.03 -9.78 7.28
CA ALA A 305 -22.81 -9.46 7.99
C ALA A 305 -23.09 -8.61 9.23
N ARG A 306 -22.26 -8.79 10.26
CA ARG A 306 -22.30 -8.00 11.49
C ARG A 306 -21.26 -6.89 11.40
N LEU A 307 -21.69 -5.64 11.43
CA LEU A 307 -20.85 -4.46 11.24
C LEU A 307 -20.92 -3.57 12.47
N ARG A 308 -19.78 -3.04 12.90
CA ARG A 308 -19.71 -1.95 13.86
C ARG A 308 -19.21 -0.70 13.17
N LEU A 309 -19.82 0.44 13.44
CA LEU A 309 -19.27 1.71 12.97
C LEU A 309 -17.91 1.96 13.62
N ILE A 310 -17.00 2.54 12.86
CA ILE A 310 -15.70 2.96 13.33
C ILE A 310 -15.45 4.40 12.92
N GLN A 311 -14.65 5.12 13.71
CA GLN A 311 -14.22 6.48 13.41
C GLN A 311 -12.74 6.62 13.64
N SER A 312 -12.09 7.51 12.88
CA SER A 312 -10.73 7.93 13.19
C SER A 312 -10.66 9.42 13.57
N SER A 313 -9.62 9.74 14.33
CA SER A 313 -9.22 11.10 14.69
C SER A 313 -7.75 11.29 14.34
N ARG A 314 -7.25 12.53 14.31
CA ARG A 314 -5.81 12.80 14.09
C ARG A 314 -4.92 12.00 15.04
N ARG A 315 -5.28 12.00 16.33
CA ARG A 315 -4.57 11.24 17.36
C ARG A 315 -4.66 9.73 17.10
N GLY A 316 -5.82 9.23 16.69
CA GLY A 316 -6.03 7.82 16.32
C GLY A 316 -5.16 7.41 15.13
N THR A 317 -5.15 8.20 14.06
CA THR A 317 -4.34 7.93 12.86
C THR A 317 -2.83 7.87 13.19
N VAL A 318 -2.31 8.86 13.91
CA VAL A 318 -0.89 8.89 14.35
C VAL A 318 -0.57 7.71 15.28
N ARG A 319 -1.47 7.38 16.22
CA ARG A 319 -1.33 6.20 17.08
C ARG A 319 -1.27 4.91 16.26
N GLY A 320 -2.14 4.77 15.25
CA GLY A 320 -2.12 3.62 14.35
C GLY A 320 -0.80 3.46 13.61
N ALA A 321 -0.19 4.55 13.14
CA ALA A 321 1.14 4.48 12.52
C ALA A 321 2.23 4.03 13.51
N ARG A 322 2.16 4.52 14.76
CA ARG A 322 3.05 4.06 15.83
C ARG A 322 2.87 2.58 16.15
N GLU A 323 1.62 2.12 16.28
CA GLU A 323 1.28 0.71 16.53
C GLU A 323 1.81 -0.18 15.40
N ALA A 324 1.58 0.20 14.13
CA ALA A 324 2.10 -0.53 12.98
C ALA A 324 3.63 -0.63 13.02
N ALA A 325 4.32 0.47 13.33
CA ALA A 325 5.77 0.51 13.47
C ALA A 325 6.26 -0.36 14.65
N GLN A 326 5.60 -0.30 15.81
CA GLN A 326 5.91 -1.12 16.98
C GLN A 326 5.73 -2.61 16.71
N CYS A 327 4.66 -3.01 16.02
CA CYS A 327 4.45 -4.40 15.63
C CYS A 327 5.55 -4.90 14.68
N CYS A 328 5.93 -4.08 13.69
CA CYS A 328 7.02 -4.40 12.77
C CYS A 328 8.37 -4.50 13.51
N ALA A 329 8.70 -3.54 14.37
CA ALA A 329 9.92 -3.54 15.17
C ALA A 329 9.98 -4.72 16.15
N GLY A 330 8.86 -5.06 16.78
CA GLY A 330 8.74 -6.22 17.67
C GLY A 330 9.05 -7.53 16.93
N ALA A 331 8.56 -7.69 15.70
CA ALA A 331 8.84 -8.85 14.86
C ALA A 331 10.31 -8.94 14.40
N LEU A 332 11.06 -7.84 14.40
CA LEU A 332 12.51 -7.85 14.14
C LEU A 332 13.34 -8.34 15.33
N GLY A 333 12.78 -8.38 16.54
CA GLY A 333 13.49 -8.85 17.74
C GLY A 333 14.69 -7.97 18.11
N GLY A 334 14.56 -6.65 17.97
CA GLY A 334 15.61 -5.67 18.34
C GLY A 334 16.64 -5.35 17.25
N ARG A 335 16.55 -6.00 16.08
CA ARG A 335 17.42 -5.68 14.94
C ARG A 335 16.94 -4.42 14.23
N LYS A 336 17.90 -3.62 13.77
CA LYS A 336 17.61 -2.42 12.98
C LYS A 336 17.44 -2.81 11.51
N PRO A 337 16.39 -2.33 10.85
CA PRO A 337 16.22 -2.59 9.43
C PRO A 337 17.13 -1.70 8.58
N ASP A 338 17.58 -2.25 7.45
CA ASP A 338 18.33 -1.52 6.43
C ASP A 338 17.39 -0.68 5.54
N LEU A 339 16.12 -1.09 5.45
CA LEU A 339 15.08 -0.40 4.70
C LEU A 339 13.71 -0.63 5.34
N LEU A 340 12.94 0.45 5.44
CA LEU A 340 11.50 0.42 5.67
C LEU A 340 10.77 0.84 4.39
N LEU A 341 9.94 -0.06 3.88
CA LEU A 341 8.92 0.27 2.89
C LEU A 341 7.61 0.60 3.59
N VAL A 342 6.96 1.68 3.17
CA VAL A 342 5.68 2.13 3.73
C VAL A 342 4.64 2.32 2.64
N VAL A 343 3.42 1.89 2.93
CA VAL A 343 2.23 2.15 2.14
C VAL A 343 1.13 2.63 3.07
N SER A 344 0.57 3.81 2.82
CA SER A 344 -0.42 4.43 3.71
C SER A 344 -1.64 4.91 2.92
N CYS A 345 -2.85 4.58 3.36
CA CYS A 345 -4.05 4.98 2.64
C CYS A 345 -4.17 6.50 2.51
N CYS A 346 -4.40 7.01 1.30
CA CYS A 346 -4.62 8.44 1.04
C CYS A 346 -5.79 9.03 1.85
N THR A 347 -6.81 8.24 2.21
CA THR A 347 -7.90 8.67 3.10
C THR A 347 -7.41 9.05 4.50
N ARG A 348 -6.26 8.53 4.96
CA ARG A 348 -5.65 8.95 6.23
C ARG A 348 -5.24 10.43 6.18
N ASN A 349 -4.94 10.97 4.99
CA ASN A 349 -4.73 12.40 4.83
C ASN A 349 -6.02 13.23 4.98
N LEU A 350 -7.22 12.70 4.70
CA LEU A 350 -8.47 13.43 5.01
C LEU A 350 -8.55 13.82 6.49
N ILE A 351 -7.97 12.97 7.36
CA ILE A 351 -7.97 13.16 8.81
C ILE A 351 -6.79 14.03 9.24
N LEU A 352 -5.58 13.75 8.72
CA LEU A 352 -4.35 14.44 9.10
C LEU A 352 -4.22 15.85 8.48
N ASN A 353 -4.68 16.01 7.25
CA ASN A 353 -4.59 17.24 6.44
C ASN A 353 -3.14 17.77 6.39
N SER A 354 -2.87 19.00 6.85
CA SER A 354 -1.52 19.57 6.89
C SER A 354 -0.54 18.84 7.82
N ARG A 355 -0.96 17.78 8.52
CA ARG A 355 -0.15 17.00 9.46
C ARG A 355 0.21 15.60 8.95
N MET A 356 0.27 15.38 7.64
CA MET A 356 0.73 14.09 7.07
C MET A 356 2.09 13.66 7.63
N GLU A 357 3.02 14.61 7.84
CA GLU A 357 4.35 14.29 8.37
C GLU A 357 4.29 13.62 9.75
N SER A 358 3.32 13.99 10.59
CA SER A 358 3.16 13.42 11.94
C SER A 358 2.92 11.91 11.91
N GLU A 359 2.42 11.37 10.79
CA GLU A 359 2.30 9.93 10.60
C GLU A 359 3.67 9.26 10.43
N MET A 360 4.54 9.84 9.61
CA MET A 360 5.89 9.32 9.38
C MET A 360 6.81 9.60 10.57
N ASP A 361 6.61 10.71 11.28
CA ASP A 361 7.32 10.99 12.53
C ASP A 361 7.07 9.90 13.57
N ALA A 362 5.82 9.45 13.72
CA ALA A 362 5.48 8.35 14.63
C ALA A 362 6.17 7.03 14.25
N VAL A 363 6.40 6.78 12.95
CA VAL A 363 7.19 5.64 12.47
C VAL A 363 8.68 5.83 12.81
N ARG A 364 9.24 7.02 12.53
CA ARG A 364 10.65 7.34 12.81
C ARG A 364 10.98 7.33 14.31
N GLU A 365 10.03 7.69 15.17
CA GLU A 365 10.21 7.61 16.62
C GLU A 365 10.44 6.16 17.11
N VAL A 366 9.94 5.15 16.39
CA VAL A 366 10.14 3.73 16.75
C VAL A 366 11.48 3.21 16.23
N PHE A 367 11.82 3.50 14.97
CA PHE A 367 13.01 2.92 14.32
C PHE A 367 14.28 3.79 14.40
N GLY A 368 14.10 5.07 14.69
CA GLY A 368 15.14 6.10 14.66
C GLY A 368 15.24 6.79 13.28
N PRO A 369 15.76 8.03 13.25
CA PRO A 369 15.77 8.88 12.04
C PRO A 369 16.76 8.42 10.96
N GLN A 370 17.68 7.51 11.29
CA GLN A 370 18.73 7.03 10.37
C GLN A 370 18.28 5.85 9.50
N VAL A 371 17.16 5.20 9.85
CA VAL A 371 16.65 4.08 9.08
C VAL A 371 16.05 4.59 7.77
N PRO A 372 16.52 4.12 6.60
CA PRO A 372 15.97 4.53 5.33
C PRO A 372 14.48 4.19 5.22
N LEU A 373 13.68 5.21 4.96
CA LEU A 373 12.23 5.13 4.78
C LEU A 373 11.86 5.49 3.34
N PHE A 374 11.10 4.63 2.68
CA PHE A 374 10.58 4.87 1.33
C PHE A 374 9.16 4.35 1.18
N GLY A 375 8.31 5.06 0.45
CA GLY A 375 6.92 4.67 0.32
C GLY A 375 6.05 5.70 -0.38
N TYR A 376 4.74 5.53 -0.24
CA TYR A 376 3.78 6.46 -0.79
C TYR A 376 2.42 6.35 -0.10
N TYR A 377 1.59 7.36 -0.34
CA TYR A 377 0.18 7.28 0.01
C TYR A 377 -0.62 6.65 -1.15
N SER A 378 -1.27 5.52 -0.86
CA SER A 378 -1.94 4.60 -1.79
C SER A 378 -3.46 4.79 -1.85
N GLY A 379 -4.10 4.25 -2.89
CA GLY A 379 -5.56 4.12 -2.96
C GLY A 379 -6.11 3.01 -2.07
N GLY A 380 -5.23 2.15 -1.56
CA GLY A 380 -5.53 0.99 -0.72
C GLY A 380 -4.27 0.14 -0.54
N GLU A 381 -4.25 -0.74 0.46
CA GLU A 381 -3.04 -1.43 0.90
C GLU A 381 -3.15 -2.94 0.68
N LEU A 382 -2.10 -3.56 0.17
CA LEU A 382 -2.02 -5.01 -0.04
C LEU A 382 -0.96 -5.54 0.91
N LEU A 383 -1.37 -6.16 2.02
CA LEU A 383 -0.50 -6.41 3.17
C LEU A 383 -0.60 -7.86 3.66
N PRO A 384 0.50 -8.42 4.21
CA PRO A 384 0.43 -9.70 4.90
C PRO A 384 -0.38 -9.59 6.20
N MET A 385 -1.04 -10.68 6.59
CA MET A 385 -1.83 -10.72 7.83
C MET A 385 -1.02 -11.00 9.09
N ALA A 386 0.31 -11.16 8.98
CA ALA A 386 1.17 -11.47 10.10
C ALA A 386 2.48 -10.67 10.05
N ASN A 387 3.10 -10.48 11.22
CA ASN A 387 4.24 -9.58 11.38
C ASN A 387 5.61 -10.20 11.06
N THR A 388 5.71 -11.52 11.02
CA THR A 388 6.96 -12.24 10.67
C THR A 388 6.79 -12.95 9.34
N TRP A 389 7.87 -13.07 8.56
CA TRP A 389 7.84 -13.84 7.32
C TRP A 389 7.32 -15.27 7.51
N GLU A 390 7.76 -15.98 8.57
CA GLU A 390 7.37 -17.38 8.82
C GLU A 390 5.86 -17.54 8.98
N LYS A 391 5.21 -16.68 9.77
CA LYS A 391 3.74 -16.69 9.94
C LYS A 391 3.01 -16.29 8.66
N ALA A 392 3.49 -15.23 8.00
CA ALA A 392 2.89 -14.72 6.77
C ALA A 392 3.02 -15.69 5.58
N ALA A 393 4.00 -16.60 5.62
CA ALA A 393 4.30 -17.54 4.56
C ALA A 393 3.95 -19.00 4.87
N ARG A 394 3.76 -19.42 6.13
CA ARG A 394 3.68 -20.86 6.49
C ARG A 394 2.69 -21.17 7.64
N GLY A 395 1.78 -20.26 7.96
CA GLY A 395 0.85 -20.43 9.08
C GLY A 395 -0.64 -20.31 8.71
N PRO A 396 -1.55 -20.45 9.69
CA PRO A 396 -2.98 -20.17 9.51
C PRO A 396 -3.26 -18.70 9.14
N GLU A 397 -2.29 -17.82 9.41
CA GLU A 397 -2.30 -16.40 9.05
C GLU A 397 -1.58 -16.14 7.71
N ALA A 398 -1.24 -17.19 6.95
CA ALA A 398 -0.52 -17.05 5.70
C ALA A 398 -1.34 -16.30 4.65
N GLY A 399 -0.61 -15.62 3.76
CA GLY A 399 -1.19 -14.84 2.68
C GLY A 399 -1.29 -13.36 3.02
N SER A 400 -2.05 -12.67 2.19
CA SER A 400 -2.17 -11.21 2.20
C SER A 400 -3.58 -10.79 1.85
N ARG A 401 -3.97 -9.62 2.34
CA ARG A 401 -5.32 -9.08 2.21
C ARG A 401 -5.31 -7.68 1.63
N TYR A 402 -6.46 -7.32 1.06
CA TYR A 402 -6.74 -5.96 0.67
C TYR A 402 -7.29 -5.19 1.88
N HIS A 403 -6.59 -4.14 2.26
CA HIS A 403 -6.92 -3.23 3.34
C HIS A 403 -7.22 -1.82 2.80
N VAL A 404 -7.97 -1.07 3.61
CA VAL A 404 -8.25 0.34 3.39
C VAL A 404 -8.02 1.10 4.68
N THR A 405 -7.77 2.41 4.58
CA THR A 405 -7.56 3.30 5.74
C THR A 405 -6.42 2.89 6.67
N THR A 406 -5.55 1.99 6.19
CA THR A 406 -4.50 1.32 6.94
C THR A 406 -3.15 1.90 6.54
N ILE A 407 -2.18 1.82 7.44
CA ILE A 407 -0.76 1.99 7.11
C ILE A 407 -0.07 0.64 7.29
N GLY A 408 0.73 0.25 6.30
CA GLY A 408 1.54 -0.96 6.30
C GLY A 408 3.02 -0.65 6.19
N LEU A 409 3.83 -1.44 6.88
CA LEU A 409 5.29 -1.38 6.87
C LEU A 409 5.84 -2.76 6.51
N LEU A 410 6.90 -2.76 5.70
CA LEU A 410 7.78 -3.90 5.47
C LEU A 410 9.19 -3.46 5.86
N ALA A 411 9.81 -4.21 6.76
CA ALA A 411 11.19 -4.05 7.15
C ALA A 411 12.06 -5.12 6.50
N LEU A 412 13.12 -4.71 5.80
CA LEU A 412 14.12 -5.61 5.25
C LEU A 412 15.42 -5.48 6.05
N VAL A 413 15.98 -6.62 6.45
CA VAL A 413 17.18 -6.69 7.29
C VAL A 413 18.16 -7.69 6.69
N ALA A 414 19.41 -7.27 6.48
CA ALA A 414 20.55 -8.14 6.20
C ALA A 414 21.12 -8.72 7.50
N LYS A 415 21.64 -9.95 7.43
CA LYS A 415 22.23 -10.69 8.55
C LYS A 415 23.74 -10.67 8.55
#